data_AF-A0ABD2C0S1-F1
#
_entry.id   AF-A0ABD2C0S1-F1
#
_cell.length_a   1.000
_cell.length_b   1.000
_cell.length_c   1.000
_cell.angle_alpha   90.00
_cell.angle_beta   90.00
_cell.angle_gamma   90.00
#
_symmetry.space_group_name_H-M   'P 1'
#
loop_
_entity.id
_entity.type
_entity.pdbx_description
1 polymer ?
#
loop_
_entity_poly.entity_id
_entity_poly.type
_entity_poly.pdbx_seq_one_letter_code
_entity_poly.pdbx_strand_id
1 'polypeptide(L)'
;MEDFIWHIMVWEFKQYNSAANTAKKICSLYGKDVITETAVQRWFVKFHSESKSLKDKLWSGRYSDFDKKALQILMYKNPCLTTQELANRLEFLYLTVNKKIDKFTKSGEVNERTHLLVDPVSNNTNIPRVHSDDYVNQYANSEPKKTDEQSALNRILHETAANVIDIGALDSHNLEQHEYMDRSRAYAKRIEAGGFKVPDNTVCLLKDIPAPERILASNPLAAGDHELITGMLKNAVVALNDIKVEHKEDLVVPFLS
;
A
#
# COMPACT_ATOMS: atom_id res chain seq x y z
N MET A 1 -7.30 -10.35 -8.76
CA MET A 1 -7.00 -11.15 -9.97
C MET A 1 -7.47 -10.44 -11.22
N GLU A 2 -8.67 -9.84 -11.22
CA GLU A 2 -9.20 -9.09 -12.37
C GLU A 2 -8.35 -7.86 -12.77
N ASP A 3 -7.71 -7.19 -11.81
CA ASP A 3 -6.96 -5.95 -12.05
C ASP A 3 -5.73 -6.12 -12.93
N PHE A 4 -4.97 -7.20 -12.69
CA PHE A 4 -3.75 -7.46 -13.42
C PHE A 4 -4.06 -7.85 -14.89
N ILE A 5 -5.15 -8.59 -15.10
CA ILE A 5 -5.65 -8.95 -16.43
C ILE A 5 -6.06 -7.68 -17.20
N TRP A 6 -6.69 -6.73 -16.54
CA TRP A 6 -7.07 -5.43 -17.14
C TRP A 6 -5.84 -4.61 -17.57
N HIS A 7 -4.79 -4.56 -16.75
CA HIS A 7 -3.54 -3.85 -17.10
C HIS A 7 -2.86 -4.46 -18.33
N ILE A 8 -2.83 -5.79 -18.44
CA ILE A 8 -2.34 -6.46 -19.64
C ILE A 8 -3.18 -6.07 -20.85
N MET A 9 -4.51 -6.08 -20.75
CA MET A 9 -5.36 -5.70 -21.88
C MET A 9 -5.11 -4.27 -22.36
N VAL A 10 -4.97 -3.32 -21.44
CA VAL A 10 -4.69 -1.92 -21.77
C VAL A 10 -3.31 -1.78 -22.41
N TRP A 11 -2.32 -2.51 -21.90
CA TRP A 11 -0.98 -2.52 -22.47
C TRP A 11 -0.99 -3.10 -23.89
N GLU A 12 -1.59 -4.28 -24.09
CA GLU A 12 -1.71 -4.93 -25.39
C GLU A 12 -2.53 -4.10 -26.40
N PHE A 13 -3.56 -3.40 -25.91
CA PHE A 13 -4.35 -2.46 -26.69
C PHE A 13 -3.51 -1.30 -27.24
N LYS A 14 -2.63 -0.71 -26.40
CA LYS A 14 -1.71 0.36 -26.82
C LYS A 14 -0.67 -0.13 -27.84
N GLN A 15 -0.36 -1.42 -27.82
CA GLN A 15 0.52 -2.07 -28.79
C GLN A 15 -0.21 -2.48 -30.08
N TYR A 16 -1.47 -2.09 -30.26
CA TYR A 16 -2.32 -2.41 -31.42
C TYR A 16 -2.47 -3.92 -31.69
N ASN A 17 -2.34 -4.76 -30.67
CA ASN A 17 -2.53 -6.19 -30.80
C ASN A 17 -4.03 -6.53 -30.92
N SER A 18 -4.36 -7.63 -31.59
CA SER A 18 -5.75 -8.09 -31.72
C SER A 18 -6.26 -8.71 -30.42
N ALA A 19 -7.56 -8.51 -30.12
CA ALA A 19 -8.22 -9.09 -28.96
C ALA A 19 -8.07 -10.63 -28.87
N ALA A 20 -8.06 -11.31 -30.02
CA ALA A 20 -7.84 -12.76 -30.10
C ALA A 20 -6.44 -13.16 -29.61
N ASN A 21 -5.41 -12.40 -29.97
CA ASN A 21 -4.03 -12.65 -29.56
C ASN A 21 -3.85 -12.36 -28.07
N THR A 22 -4.44 -11.26 -27.60
CA THR A 22 -4.42 -10.87 -26.18
C THR A 22 -5.10 -11.92 -25.31
N ALA A 23 -6.28 -12.42 -25.70
CA ALA A 23 -6.98 -13.49 -24.98
C ALA A 23 -6.16 -14.78 -24.93
N LYS A 24 -5.58 -15.21 -26.06
CA LYS A 24 -4.68 -16.38 -26.11
C LYS A 24 -3.46 -16.21 -25.22
N LYS A 25 -2.86 -15.02 -25.20
CA LYS A 25 -1.68 -14.71 -24.37
C LYS A 25 -2.01 -14.74 -22.89
N ILE A 26 -3.15 -14.15 -22.49
CA ILE A 26 -3.61 -14.18 -21.10
C ILE A 26 -3.94 -15.61 -20.66
N CYS A 27 -4.68 -16.37 -21.47
CA CYS A 27 -5.01 -17.77 -21.15
C CYS A 27 -3.77 -18.69 -21.15
N SER A 28 -2.73 -18.38 -21.94
CA SER A 28 -1.46 -19.10 -21.89
C SER A 28 -0.66 -18.81 -20.63
N LEU A 29 -0.78 -17.60 -20.05
CA LEU A 29 0.00 -17.18 -18.88
C LEU A 29 -0.69 -17.51 -17.56
N TYR A 30 -2.02 -17.40 -17.50
CA TYR A 30 -2.80 -17.48 -16.26
C TYR A 30 -3.66 -18.75 -16.15
N GLY A 31 -3.73 -19.56 -17.20
CA GLY A 31 -4.52 -20.79 -17.25
C GLY A 31 -5.65 -20.74 -18.27
N LYS A 32 -6.08 -21.92 -18.70
CA LYS A 32 -7.15 -22.07 -19.69
C LYS A 32 -8.47 -21.50 -19.13
N ASP A 33 -9.21 -20.77 -19.97
CA ASP A 33 -10.51 -20.16 -19.66
C ASP A 33 -10.52 -19.03 -18.61
N VAL A 34 -9.36 -18.44 -18.29
CA VAL A 34 -9.29 -17.22 -17.47
C VAL A 34 -10.04 -16.06 -18.11
N ILE A 35 -9.99 -15.96 -19.44
CA ILE A 35 -10.77 -14.98 -20.17
C ILE A 35 -11.13 -15.40 -21.60
N THR A 36 -12.33 -15.02 -22.03
CA THR A 36 -12.79 -15.23 -23.40
C THR A 36 -12.39 -14.09 -24.33
N GLU A 37 -12.18 -14.40 -25.60
CA GLU A 37 -11.92 -13.39 -26.63
C GLU A 37 -13.02 -12.32 -26.67
N THR A 38 -14.29 -12.72 -26.53
CA THR A 38 -15.45 -11.82 -26.51
C THR A 38 -15.36 -10.78 -25.38
N ALA A 39 -14.81 -11.16 -24.21
CA ALA A 39 -14.61 -10.23 -23.11
C ALA A 39 -13.52 -9.19 -23.44
N VAL A 40 -12.40 -9.62 -24.03
CA VAL A 40 -11.33 -8.72 -24.47
C VAL A 40 -11.82 -7.76 -25.58
N GLN A 41 -12.58 -8.27 -26.54
CA GLN A 41 -13.18 -7.45 -27.61
C GLN A 41 -14.10 -6.37 -27.05
N ARG A 42 -14.98 -6.71 -26.09
CA ARG A 42 -15.85 -5.72 -25.42
C ARG A 42 -15.04 -4.64 -24.71
N TRP A 43 -13.95 -5.01 -24.05
CA TRP A 43 -13.05 -4.05 -23.42
C TRP A 43 -12.33 -3.17 -24.44
N PHE A 44 -11.88 -3.72 -25.57
CA PHE A 44 -11.23 -2.96 -26.63
C PHE A 44 -12.18 -1.97 -27.30
N VAL A 45 -13.43 -2.37 -27.55
CA VAL A 45 -14.48 -1.44 -28.01
C VAL A 45 -14.70 -0.33 -26.99
N LYS A 46 -14.73 -0.67 -25.70
CA LYS A 46 -14.86 0.29 -24.61
C LYS A 46 -13.68 1.27 -24.53
N PHE A 47 -12.45 0.79 -24.74
CA PHE A 47 -11.25 1.63 -24.80
C PHE A 47 -11.24 2.60 -26.00
N HIS A 48 -11.77 2.16 -27.14
CA HIS A 48 -11.98 3.06 -28.28
C HIS A 48 -13.05 4.12 -28.00
N SER A 49 -14.13 3.78 -27.28
CA SER A 49 -15.21 4.73 -26.95
C SER A 49 -14.89 5.68 -25.80
N GLU A 50 -14.07 5.28 -24.83
CA GLU A 50 -13.81 6.03 -23.59
C GLU A 50 -12.42 6.72 -23.56
N SER A 51 -11.71 6.77 -24.69
CA SER A 51 -10.40 7.45 -24.86
C SER A 51 -10.35 8.88 -24.28
N LYS A 52 -11.49 9.58 -24.19
CA LYS A 52 -11.61 10.92 -23.57
C LYS A 52 -11.97 10.95 -22.08
N SER A 53 -12.37 9.85 -21.44
CA SER A 53 -12.94 9.82 -20.06
C SER A 53 -12.32 8.79 -19.11
N LEU A 54 -11.28 8.08 -19.54
CA LEU A 54 -10.65 6.97 -18.81
C LEU A 54 -9.98 7.32 -17.47
N LYS A 55 -9.91 8.61 -17.08
CA LYS A 55 -9.30 9.05 -15.81
C LYS A 55 -10.24 8.95 -14.60
N ASP A 56 -11.55 9.05 -14.78
CA ASP A 56 -12.45 9.34 -13.64
C ASP A 56 -13.31 8.15 -13.18
N LYS A 57 -13.40 7.07 -13.96
CA LYS A 57 -14.41 6.03 -13.72
C LYS A 57 -13.90 4.64 -13.33
N LEU A 58 -12.62 4.48 -13.03
CA LEU A 58 -12.06 3.12 -12.91
C LEU A 58 -12.02 2.54 -11.48
N TRP A 59 -12.39 3.30 -10.43
CA TRP A 59 -12.07 2.91 -9.03
C TRP A 59 -13.16 3.25 -7.99
N SER A 60 -14.45 3.00 -8.28
CA SER A 60 -15.50 3.10 -7.25
C SER A 60 -15.71 1.81 -6.44
N GLY A 61 -14.83 0.82 -6.56
CA GLY A 61 -15.00 -0.50 -5.93
C GLY A 61 -13.75 -1.00 -5.22
N ARG A 62 -13.62 -0.64 -3.94
CA ARG A 62 -12.77 -1.29 -2.90
C ARG A 62 -11.31 -1.59 -3.26
N TYR A 63 -10.40 -0.73 -2.79
CA TYR A 63 -9.00 -1.12 -2.53
C TYR A 63 -8.66 -0.81 -1.08
N SER A 64 -8.48 -1.87 -0.29
CA SER A 64 -8.21 -1.81 1.15
C SER A 64 -6.73 -1.84 1.50
N ASP A 65 -5.80 -1.76 0.53
CA ASP A 65 -4.37 -1.99 0.78
C ASP A 65 -3.47 -0.76 0.54
N PHE A 66 -4.02 0.45 0.65
CA PHE A 66 -3.20 1.67 0.61
C PHE A 66 -2.52 1.90 1.97
N ASP A 67 -1.20 1.70 2.03
CA ASP A 67 -0.43 1.87 3.26
C ASP A 67 -0.36 3.34 3.70
N LYS A 68 -1.19 3.68 4.70
CA LYS A 68 -1.26 5.02 5.30
C LYS A 68 0.06 5.43 5.95
N LYS A 69 0.84 4.48 6.47
CA LYS A 69 2.13 4.75 7.14
C LYS A 69 3.19 5.15 6.14
N ALA A 70 3.25 4.48 4.98
CA ALA A 70 4.16 4.84 3.90
C ALA A 70 3.93 6.28 3.39
N LEU A 71 2.66 6.68 3.21
CA LEU A 71 2.31 8.05 2.83
C LEU A 71 2.75 9.08 3.89
N GLN A 72 2.52 8.78 5.17
CA GLN A 72 2.91 9.66 6.29
C GLN A 72 4.44 9.83 6.37
N ILE A 73 5.21 8.75 6.20
CA ILE A 73 6.67 8.78 6.19
C ILE A 73 7.19 9.64 5.03
N LEU A 74 6.60 9.54 3.83
CA LEU A 74 7.03 10.31 2.67
C LEU A 74 6.71 11.81 2.80
N MET A 75 5.55 12.15 3.37
CA MET A 75 5.18 13.55 3.65
C MET A 75 6.09 14.17 4.71
N TYR A 76 6.42 13.43 5.77
CA TYR A 76 7.33 13.91 6.84
C TYR A 76 8.76 14.08 6.35
N LYS A 77 9.29 13.11 5.58
CA LYS A 77 10.65 13.17 5.06
C LYS A 77 10.85 14.26 4.00
N ASN A 78 9.79 14.69 3.31
CA ASN A 78 9.89 15.68 2.24
C ASN A 78 8.62 16.57 2.17
N PRO A 79 8.57 17.69 2.92
CA PRO A 79 7.40 18.57 2.98
C PRO A 79 7.02 19.22 1.64
N CYS A 80 7.92 19.25 0.65
CA CYS A 80 7.75 19.95 -0.63
C CYS A 80 7.38 19.03 -1.80
N LEU A 81 7.07 17.74 -1.57
CA LEU A 81 6.72 16.84 -2.67
C LEU A 81 5.34 17.18 -3.25
N THR A 82 5.23 17.24 -4.58
CA THR A 82 3.95 17.40 -5.25
C THR A 82 3.15 16.09 -5.18
N THR A 83 1.82 16.19 -5.15
CA THR A 83 0.90 15.03 -5.11
C THR A 83 1.14 14.05 -6.28
N GLN A 84 1.65 14.54 -7.40
CA GLN A 84 2.02 13.74 -8.57
C GLN A 84 3.32 12.95 -8.35
N GLU A 85 4.32 13.56 -7.70
CA GLU A 85 5.56 12.90 -7.32
C GLU A 85 5.33 11.75 -6.31
N LEU A 86 4.40 11.97 -5.37
CA LEU A 86 3.99 10.95 -4.39
C LEU A 86 3.25 9.78 -5.05
N ALA A 87 2.36 10.09 -6.00
CA ALA A 87 1.65 9.10 -6.80
C ALA A 87 2.61 8.19 -7.57
N ASN A 88 3.62 8.78 -8.21
CA ASN A 88 4.64 8.02 -8.93
C ASN A 88 5.48 7.13 -7.99
N ARG A 89 5.89 7.65 -6.82
CA ARG A 89 6.72 6.91 -5.85
C ARG A 89 6.00 5.78 -5.15
N LEU A 90 4.69 5.91 -4.94
CA LEU A 90 3.87 4.89 -4.31
C LEU A 90 3.21 3.96 -5.34
N GLU A 91 3.46 4.17 -6.63
CA GLU A 91 2.82 3.45 -7.74
C GLU A 91 1.28 3.49 -7.70
N PHE A 92 0.70 4.55 -7.12
CA PHE A 92 -0.74 4.78 -7.09
C PHE A 92 -1.14 5.92 -8.01
N LEU A 93 -2.40 5.93 -8.45
CA LEU A 93 -2.93 7.04 -9.25
C LEU A 93 -2.91 8.36 -8.47
N TYR A 94 -2.61 9.47 -9.14
CA TYR A 94 -2.67 10.84 -8.61
C TYR A 94 -3.93 11.11 -7.78
N LEU A 95 -5.10 10.72 -8.29
CA LEU A 95 -6.38 10.94 -7.61
C LEU A 95 -6.53 10.11 -6.33
N THR A 96 -5.93 8.92 -6.28
CA THR A 96 -5.91 8.05 -5.08
C THR A 96 -5.07 8.70 -3.99
N VAL A 97 -3.89 9.18 -4.35
CA VAL A 97 -3.01 9.91 -3.44
C VAL A 97 -3.66 11.21 -3.01
N ASN A 98 -4.28 11.97 -3.91
CA ASN A 98 -4.93 13.25 -3.62
C ASN A 98 -6.14 13.09 -2.69
N LYS A 99 -7.06 12.14 -2.97
CA LYS A 99 -8.19 11.84 -2.08
C LYS A 99 -7.74 11.36 -0.70
N LYS A 100 -6.62 10.63 -0.64
CA LYS A 100 -6.08 10.14 0.63
C LYS A 100 -5.35 11.24 1.39
N ILE A 101 -4.65 12.15 0.72
CA ILE A 101 -4.10 13.39 1.29
C ILE A 101 -5.24 14.26 1.81
N ASP A 102 -6.33 14.46 1.06
CA ASP A 102 -7.53 15.18 1.55
C ASP A 102 -8.11 14.51 2.80
N LYS A 103 -8.12 13.17 2.84
CA LYS A 103 -8.56 12.43 4.03
C LYS A 103 -7.53 12.48 5.16
N PHE A 104 -6.25 12.70 4.85
CA PHE A 104 -5.14 12.82 5.80
C PHE A 104 -5.12 14.22 6.42
N THR A 105 -5.28 15.29 5.63
CA THR A 105 -5.44 16.68 6.09
C THR A 105 -6.73 16.89 6.87
N LYS A 106 -7.79 16.14 6.54
CA LYS A 106 -9.05 16.12 7.33
C LYS A 106 -9.00 15.23 8.57
N SER A 107 -8.01 14.33 8.69
CA SER A 107 -7.89 13.35 9.78
C SER A 107 -6.68 13.60 10.70
N GLY A 108 -5.86 14.61 10.42
CA GLY A 108 -4.73 15.04 11.24
C GLY A 108 -5.01 16.40 11.85
N GLU A 109 -5.39 16.36 13.13
CA GLU A 109 -5.35 17.43 14.13
C GLU A 109 -6.11 18.73 13.86
N VAL A 110 -7.01 19.00 14.82
CA VAL A 110 -7.28 20.32 15.36
C VAL A 110 -5.95 20.95 15.76
N ASN A 111 -5.22 21.52 14.79
CA ASN A 111 -4.09 22.38 15.07
C ASN A 111 -4.57 23.82 15.10
N GLU A 112 -4.34 24.42 16.25
CA GLU A 112 -4.28 25.81 16.75
C GLU A 112 -3.91 26.95 15.77
N ARG A 113 -4.03 26.77 14.44
CA ARG A 113 -3.80 27.80 13.40
C ARG A 113 -4.79 27.77 12.24
N THR A 114 -6.06 27.42 12.48
CA THR A 114 -7.13 27.78 11.54
C THR A 114 -7.59 29.21 11.85
N HIS A 115 -7.35 30.12 10.90
CA HIS A 115 -7.63 31.54 10.96
C HIS A 115 -9.07 31.87 11.39
N LEU A 116 -9.23 32.46 12.58
CA LEU A 116 -10.48 32.99 13.11
C LEU A 116 -10.82 34.41 12.62
N LEU A 117 -10.41 34.80 11.41
CA LEU A 117 -10.71 36.14 10.90
C LEU A 117 -11.05 36.09 9.41
N VAL A 118 -12.34 36.00 9.10
CA VAL A 118 -12.89 36.88 8.07
C VAL A 118 -12.93 38.23 8.78
N ASP A 119 -11.98 39.13 8.47
CA ASP A 119 -12.11 40.53 8.83
C ASP A 119 -13.34 41.09 8.09
N PRO A 120 -14.44 41.41 8.76
CA PRO A 120 -15.57 42.07 8.14
C PRO A 120 -15.48 43.55 8.51
N VAL A 121 -14.39 44.23 8.15
CA VAL A 121 -14.33 45.69 8.31
C VAL A 121 -13.71 46.34 7.07
N SER A 122 -14.58 46.68 6.12
CA SER A 122 -14.48 47.96 5.43
C SER A 122 -15.89 48.49 5.08
N ASN A 123 -16.46 49.21 6.07
CA ASN A 123 -17.36 50.36 5.99
C ASN A 123 -18.45 50.43 4.90
N ASN A 124 -19.73 50.30 5.30
CA ASN A 124 -20.64 51.46 5.28
C ASN A 124 -21.90 51.25 6.16
N THR A 125 -22.09 52.22 7.05
CA THR A 125 -23.27 52.64 7.84
C THR A 125 -24.63 51.97 7.57
N ASN A 126 -25.24 51.37 8.60
CA ASN A 126 -26.52 51.85 9.19
C ASN A 126 -26.88 51.12 10.50
N ILE A 127 -27.31 51.89 11.49
CA ILE A 127 -27.83 51.45 12.81
C ILE A 127 -29.29 50.99 12.63
N PRO A 128 -29.74 49.92 13.32
CA PRO A 128 -30.86 50.12 14.25
C PRO A 128 -30.59 49.56 15.66
N ARG A 129 -30.64 50.50 16.60
CA ARG A 129 -30.67 50.41 18.06
C ARG A 129 -31.85 49.57 18.55
N VAL A 130 -31.60 48.50 19.33
CA VAL A 130 -32.63 47.91 20.22
C VAL A 130 -32.01 47.46 21.56
N HIS A 131 -32.52 48.11 22.60
CA HIS A 131 -32.57 47.88 24.05
C HIS A 131 -31.66 46.83 24.74
N SER A 132 -30.80 47.38 25.60
CA SER A 132 -30.30 46.79 26.86
C SER A 132 -31.45 46.25 27.69
N ASP A 133 -31.33 45.01 28.20
CA ASP A 133 -31.67 44.60 29.59
C ASP A 133 -31.77 43.06 29.83
N ASP A 134 -31.23 42.20 28.95
CA ASP A 134 -31.18 40.74 29.19
C ASP A 134 -29.74 40.20 29.42
N TYR A 135 -28.98 40.81 30.34
CA TYR A 135 -27.58 40.41 30.63
C TYR A 135 -27.44 39.14 31.52
N VAL A 136 -28.50 38.41 31.80
CA VAL A 136 -28.42 37.24 32.71
C VAL A 136 -29.18 36.07 32.11
N ASN A 137 -28.60 35.36 31.12
CA ASN A 137 -28.88 33.91 30.92
C ASN A 137 -28.07 33.20 29.81
N GLN A 138 -27.04 33.80 29.21
CA GLN A 138 -26.36 33.17 28.07
C GLN A 138 -25.06 32.40 28.39
N TYR A 139 -24.89 31.93 29.64
CA TYR A 139 -23.74 31.10 30.05
C TYR A 139 -24.09 29.65 30.40
N ALA A 140 -25.32 29.19 30.15
CA ALA A 140 -25.75 27.84 30.54
C ALA A 140 -25.64 26.77 29.42
N ASN A 141 -24.99 27.03 28.28
CA ASN A 141 -24.94 26.06 27.17
C ASN A 141 -23.54 25.77 26.60
N SER A 142 -22.47 26.09 27.32
CA SER A 142 -21.09 25.75 26.94
C SER A 142 -20.44 24.83 27.97
N GLU A 143 -21.14 23.78 28.43
CA GLU A 143 -20.45 22.62 28.98
C GLU A 143 -20.11 21.67 27.83
N PRO A 144 -18.84 21.28 27.63
CA PRO A 144 -18.53 20.07 26.87
C PRO A 144 -19.26 18.92 27.55
N LYS A 145 -20.06 18.14 26.80
CA LYS A 145 -20.64 16.92 27.35
C LYS A 145 -19.49 16.05 27.85
N LYS A 146 -19.44 15.79 29.17
CA LYS A 146 -18.49 14.90 29.87
C LYS A 146 -18.24 13.55 29.17
N THR A 147 -19.14 13.14 28.27
CA THR A 147 -19.06 11.93 27.47
C THR A 147 -17.94 11.92 26.42
N ASP A 148 -17.62 13.06 25.80
CA ASP A 148 -16.65 13.08 24.68
C ASP A 148 -15.19 13.09 25.18
N GLU A 149 -14.91 13.88 26.22
CA GLU A 149 -13.62 13.86 26.91
C GLU A 149 -13.32 12.48 27.51
N GLN A 150 -14.31 11.85 28.14
CA GLN A 150 -14.16 10.50 28.68
C GLN A 150 -13.90 9.46 27.57
N SER A 151 -14.49 9.62 26.39
CA SER A 151 -14.24 8.76 25.22
C SER A 151 -12.83 8.95 24.66
N ALA A 152 -12.35 10.20 24.58
CA ALA A 152 -10.99 10.51 24.15
C ALA A 152 -9.94 9.91 25.10
N LEU A 153 -10.15 10.02 26.41
CA LEU A 153 -9.28 9.42 27.42
C LEU A 153 -9.27 7.88 27.34
N ASN A 154 -10.42 7.26 27.15
CA ASN A 154 -10.50 5.80 26.94
C ASN A 154 -9.75 5.36 25.67
N ARG A 155 -9.82 6.13 24.59
CA ARG A 155 -9.07 5.84 23.36
C ARG A 155 -7.56 5.92 23.60
N ILE A 156 -7.09 6.98 24.27
CA ILE A 156 -5.68 7.16 24.60
C ILE A 156 -5.20 6.01 25.49
N LEU A 157 -5.99 5.61 26.49
CA LEU A 157 -5.68 4.48 27.37
C LEU A 157 -5.53 3.18 26.58
N HIS A 158 -6.50 2.83 25.73
CA HIS A 158 -6.47 1.60 24.93
C HIS A 158 -5.34 1.59 23.90
N GLU A 159 -5.08 2.73 23.25
CA GLU A 159 -3.98 2.87 22.30
C GLU A 159 -2.62 2.74 23.01
N THR A 160 -2.47 3.35 24.18
CA THR A 160 -1.27 3.21 25.01
C THR A 160 -1.10 1.76 25.46
N ALA A 161 -2.15 1.11 25.96
CA ALA A 161 -2.11 -0.28 26.39
C ALA A 161 -1.73 -1.25 25.25
N ALA A 162 -2.16 -0.98 24.01
CA ALA A 162 -1.78 -1.77 22.84
C ALA A 162 -0.33 -1.55 22.40
N ASN A 163 0.25 -0.38 22.69
CA ASN A 163 1.62 -0.01 22.30
C ASN A 163 2.67 -0.34 23.37
N VAL A 164 2.26 -0.60 24.62
CA VAL A 164 3.17 -1.06 25.68
C VAL A 164 3.57 -2.50 25.42
N ILE A 165 4.88 -2.75 25.34
CA ILE A 165 5.43 -4.09 25.17
C ILE A 165 5.51 -4.77 26.54
N ASP A 166 4.74 -5.84 26.73
CA ASP A 166 4.87 -6.71 27.90
C ASP A 166 6.10 -7.60 27.76
N ILE A 167 7.15 -7.29 28.52
CA ILE A 167 8.41 -8.05 28.55
C ILE A 167 8.22 -9.40 29.27
N GLY A 168 7.18 -9.55 30.10
CA GLY A 168 6.87 -10.76 30.86
C GLY A 168 6.01 -11.78 30.11
N ALA A 169 5.52 -11.48 28.92
CA ALA A 169 4.62 -12.35 28.14
C ALA A 169 5.28 -13.61 27.53
N LEU A 170 6.54 -13.89 27.85
CA LEU A 170 7.31 -15.02 27.33
C LEU A 170 6.78 -16.40 27.77
N ASP A 171 5.98 -16.46 28.85
CA ASP A 171 5.37 -17.71 29.36
C ASP A 171 3.86 -17.83 29.03
N SER A 172 3.43 -17.27 27.89
CA SER A 172 2.04 -17.37 27.44
C SER A 172 1.72 -18.74 26.83
N HIS A 173 1.88 -19.80 27.63
CA HIS A 173 1.24 -21.11 27.43
C HIS A 173 -0.09 -21.21 28.21
N ASN A 174 -0.86 -20.11 28.30
CA ASN A 174 -2.23 -20.13 28.84
C ASN A 174 -3.28 -20.40 27.75
N LEU A 175 -2.93 -21.14 26.69
CA LEU A 175 -3.92 -21.70 25.78
C LEU A 175 -4.29 -23.10 26.29
N GLU A 176 -5.45 -23.20 26.92
CA GLU A 176 -5.92 -24.47 27.44
C GLU A 176 -6.12 -25.49 26.30
N GLN A 177 -5.82 -26.76 26.56
CA GLN A 177 -5.85 -27.81 25.53
C GLN A 177 -7.21 -27.93 24.84
N HIS A 178 -8.30 -27.75 25.58
CA HIS A 178 -9.64 -27.88 25.01
C HIS A 178 -9.98 -26.70 24.08
N GLU A 179 -9.53 -25.47 24.40
CA GLU A 179 -9.68 -24.32 23.50
C GLU A 179 -8.91 -24.53 22.20
N TYR A 180 -7.70 -25.10 22.28
CA TYR A 180 -6.93 -25.45 21.09
C TYR A 180 -7.68 -26.47 20.22
N MET A 181 -8.22 -27.53 20.83
CA MET A 181 -8.95 -28.57 20.11
C MET A 181 -10.21 -28.03 19.44
N ASP A 182 -10.95 -27.14 20.10
CA ASP A 182 -12.14 -26.53 19.54
C ASP A 182 -11.82 -25.53 18.43
N ARG A 183 -10.75 -24.72 18.57
CA ARG A 183 -10.26 -23.85 17.48
C ARG A 183 -9.79 -24.66 16.28
N SER A 184 -9.03 -25.73 16.51
CA SER A 184 -8.56 -26.65 15.46
C SER A 184 -9.73 -27.25 14.68
N ARG A 185 -10.75 -27.77 15.38
CA ARG A 185 -11.96 -28.31 14.74
C ARG A 185 -12.73 -27.23 13.97
N ALA A 186 -12.86 -26.02 14.53
CA ALA A 186 -13.54 -24.92 13.87
C ALA A 186 -12.83 -24.48 12.58
N TYR A 187 -11.49 -24.45 12.57
CA TYR A 187 -10.72 -24.15 11.36
C TYR A 187 -10.80 -25.26 10.32
N ALA A 188 -10.69 -26.53 10.72
CA ALA A 188 -10.86 -27.66 9.81
C ALA A 188 -12.22 -27.59 9.10
N LYS A 189 -13.30 -27.36 9.86
CA LYS A 189 -14.66 -27.22 9.32
C LYS A 189 -14.79 -26.02 8.35
N ARG A 190 -14.11 -24.91 8.63
CA ARG A 190 -14.10 -23.72 7.74
C ARG A 190 -13.30 -23.98 6.45
N ILE A 191 -12.22 -24.76 6.51
CA ILE A 191 -11.43 -25.14 5.35
C ILE A 191 -12.25 -26.06 4.43
N GLU A 192 -12.92 -27.06 5.00
CA GLU A 192 -13.80 -27.98 4.26
C GLU A 192 -14.98 -27.24 3.62
N ALA A 193 -15.65 -26.37 4.37
CA ALA A 193 -16.76 -25.56 3.86
C ALA A 193 -16.33 -24.53 2.81
N GLY A 194 -15.09 -24.04 2.89
CA GLY A 194 -14.51 -23.07 1.96
C GLY A 194 -14.04 -23.66 0.64
N GLY A 195 -14.06 -24.99 0.46
CA GLY A 195 -13.72 -25.65 -0.80
C GLY A 195 -12.28 -25.40 -1.28
N PHE A 196 -11.37 -25.04 -0.38
CA PHE A 196 -9.98 -24.75 -0.71
C PHE A 196 -9.28 -26.02 -1.19
N LYS A 197 -9.08 -26.14 -2.51
CA LYS A 197 -8.22 -27.17 -3.08
C LYS A 197 -6.77 -26.75 -2.86
N VAL A 198 -6.08 -27.40 -1.92
CA VAL A 198 -4.62 -27.32 -1.85
C VAL A 198 -4.10 -27.87 -3.18
N PRO A 199 -3.26 -27.13 -3.93
CA PRO A 199 -2.71 -27.62 -5.18
C PRO A 199 -1.93 -28.91 -4.90
N ASP A 200 -2.45 -30.04 -5.37
CA ASP A 200 -1.73 -31.31 -5.41
C ASP A 200 -0.74 -31.28 -6.57
N ASN A 201 0.21 -30.37 -6.49
CA ASN A 201 1.35 -30.37 -7.39
C ASN A 201 2.53 -30.88 -6.58
N THR A 202 2.88 -32.15 -6.79
CA THR A 202 4.28 -32.56 -6.67
C THR A 202 5.06 -31.75 -7.70
N VAL A 203 5.48 -30.53 -7.31
CA VAL A 203 6.22 -29.62 -8.18
C VAL A 203 7.62 -30.19 -8.35
N CYS A 204 7.78 -31.18 -9.21
CA CYS A 204 9.11 -31.53 -9.70
C CYS A 204 9.52 -30.40 -10.64
N LEU A 205 10.30 -29.45 -10.11
CA LEU A 205 10.86 -28.33 -10.88
C LEU A 205 11.80 -28.84 -11.99
N LEU A 206 12.31 -30.05 -11.84
CA LEU A 206 13.18 -30.72 -12.80
C LEU A 206 12.34 -31.69 -13.63
N LYS A 207 12.36 -31.52 -14.94
CA LYS A 207 11.76 -32.46 -15.89
C LYS A 207 12.88 -33.14 -16.66
N ASP A 208 12.79 -34.46 -16.81
CA ASP A 208 13.74 -35.20 -17.63
C ASP A 208 13.72 -34.65 -19.06
N ILE A 209 14.90 -34.38 -19.59
CA ILE A 209 15.04 -33.86 -20.95
C ILE A 209 15.27 -35.05 -21.88
N PRO A 210 14.43 -35.24 -22.93
CA PRO A 210 14.64 -36.29 -23.90
C PRO A 210 15.94 -36.06 -24.69
N ALA A 211 16.74 -37.12 -24.85
CA ALA A 211 18.04 -37.11 -25.54
C ALA A 211 19.07 -36.10 -24.96
N PRO A 212 19.52 -36.29 -23.70
CA PRO A 212 20.45 -35.37 -23.02
C PRO A 212 21.77 -35.19 -23.76
N GLU A 213 22.24 -36.20 -24.47
CA GLU A 213 23.46 -36.19 -25.28
C GLU A 213 23.49 -35.05 -26.29
N ARG A 214 22.34 -34.70 -26.88
CA ARG A 214 22.24 -33.61 -27.87
C ARG A 214 22.43 -32.24 -27.23
N ILE A 215 21.98 -32.07 -25.99
CA ILE A 215 22.10 -30.81 -25.25
C ILE A 215 23.53 -30.66 -24.74
N LEU A 216 24.11 -31.74 -24.21
CA LEU A 216 25.49 -31.76 -23.72
C LEU A 216 26.51 -31.56 -24.85
N ALA A 217 26.18 -32.00 -26.08
CA ALA A 217 27.02 -31.79 -27.26
C ALA A 217 26.83 -30.41 -27.92
N SER A 218 25.93 -29.55 -27.40
CA SER A 218 25.77 -28.19 -27.94
C SER A 218 27.01 -27.33 -27.72
N ASN A 219 27.16 -26.28 -28.52
CA ASN A 219 28.29 -25.36 -28.38
C ASN A 219 28.31 -24.77 -26.97
N PRO A 220 29.48 -24.78 -26.29
CA PRO A 220 29.62 -24.18 -24.97
C PRO A 220 29.39 -22.66 -25.05
N LEU A 221 29.11 -22.06 -23.89
CA LEU A 221 28.99 -20.62 -23.77
C LEU A 221 30.27 -19.93 -24.29
N ALA A 222 30.10 -18.83 -25.01
CA ALA A 222 31.22 -18.14 -25.63
C ALA A 222 32.19 -17.61 -24.56
N ALA A 223 33.50 -17.64 -24.84
CA ALA A 223 34.52 -17.15 -23.91
C ALA A 223 34.32 -15.67 -23.53
N GLY A 224 33.81 -14.85 -24.46
CA GLY A 224 33.48 -13.45 -24.19
C GLY A 224 32.34 -13.27 -23.18
N ASP A 225 31.34 -14.16 -23.19
CA ASP A 225 30.26 -14.12 -22.20
C ASP A 225 30.77 -14.53 -20.81
N HIS A 226 31.66 -15.53 -20.75
CA HIS A 226 32.34 -15.90 -19.51
C HIS A 226 33.16 -14.75 -18.94
N GLU A 227 33.90 -14.04 -19.78
CA GLU A 227 34.70 -12.87 -19.37
C GLU A 227 33.80 -11.73 -18.90
N LEU A 228 32.71 -11.45 -19.62
CA LEU A 228 31.72 -10.44 -19.24
C LEU A 228 31.13 -10.73 -17.86
N ILE A 229 30.61 -11.96 -17.65
CA ILE A 229 30.03 -12.38 -16.37
C ILE A 229 31.06 -12.26 -15.24
N THR A 230 32.28 -12.74 -15.49
CA THR A 230 33.37 -12.70 -14.51
C THR A 230 33.79 -11.26 -14.19
N GLY A 231 33.87 -10.39 -15.19
CA GLY A 231 34.19 -8.98 -15.04
C GLY A 231 33.13 -8.24 -14.23
N MET A 232 31.84 -8.48 -14.52
CA MET A 232 30.73 -7.92 -13.73
C MET A 232 30.80 -8.37 -12.27
N LEU A 233 31.07 -9.65 -12.01
CA LEU A 233 31.20 -10.18 -10.65
C LEU A 233 32.39 -9.56 -9.92
N LYS A 234 33.55 -9.42 -10.56
CA LYS A 234 34.72 -8.76 -9.98
C LYS A 234 34.41 -7.32 -9.57
N ASN A 235 33.74 -6.57 -10.43
CA ASN A 235 33.36 -5.19 -10.13
C ASN A 235 32.37 -5.11 -8.96
N ALA A 236 31.40 -6.04 -8.90
CA ALA A 236 30.47 -6.12 -7.77
C ALA A 236 31.20 -6.44 -6.45
N VAL A 237 32.15 -7.38 -6.48
CA VAL A 237 32.96 -7.73 -5.30
C VAL A 237 33.80 -6.54 -4.83
N VAL A 238 34.42 -5.79 -5.76
CA VAL A 238 35.15 -4.56 -5.42
C VAL A 238 34.22 -3.55 -4.74
N ALA A 239 33.05 -3.28 -5.32
CA ALA A 239 32.09 -2.34 -4.75
C ALA A 239 31.58 -2.77 -3.35
N LEU A 240 31.43 -4.08 -3.10
CA LEU A 240 31.06 -4.59 -1.78
C LEU A 240 32.15 -4.36 -0.73
N ASN A 241 33.43 -4.45 -1.11
CA ASN A 241 34.54 -4.18 -0.19
C ASN A 241 34.64 -2.70 0.22
N ASP A 242 34.07 -1.79 -0.58
CA ASP A 242 33.99 -0.37 -0.26
C ASP A 242 32.91 -0.08 0.80
N ILE A 243 31.98 -1.01 1.05
CA ILE A 243 30.96 -0.90 2.10
C ILE A 243 31.61 -1.25 3.44
N LYS A 244 32.32 -0.29 4.03
CA LYS A 244 32.94 -0.40 5.35
C LYS A 244 32.82 0.90 6.14
N VAL A 245 32.92 0.81 7.46
CA VAL A 245 32.93 1.99 8.33
C VAL A 245 34.31 2.63 8.28
N GLU A 246 34.37 3.90 7.86
CA GLU A 246 35.59 4.72 7.98
C GLU A 246 35.68 5.30 9.40
N HIS A 247 36.73 4.92 10.13
CA HIS A 247 36.99 5.43 11.47
C HIS A 247 37.56 6.85 11.39
N LYS A 248 36.89 7.83 12.00
CA LYS A 248 37.33 9.24 12.04
C LYS A 248 37.90 9.65 13.39
N GLU A 249 37.32 9.14 14.47
CA GLU A 249 37.65 9.50 15.85
C GLU A 249 37.62 8.25 16.73
N ASP A 250 38.33 8.31 17.86
CA ASP A 250 38.36 7.22 18.82
C ASP A 250 37.02 7.11 19.55
N LEU A 251 36.38 5.94 19.46
CA LEU A 251 35.14 5.65 20.19
C LEU A 251 35.38 5.45 21.70
N VAL A 252 36.61 5.15 22.08
CA VAL A 252 37.00 4.85 23.47
C VAL A 252 38.24 5.67 23.79
N VAL A 253 38.07 6.64 24.69
CA VAL A 253 39.18 7.44 25.21
C VAL A 253 39.49 6.98 26.64
N PRO A 254 40.71 6.54 26.95
CA PRO A 254 41.07 6.15 28.31
C PRO A 254 41.17 7.39 29.20
N PHE A 255 40.64 7.28 30.42
CA PHE A 255 40.84 8.31 31.44
C PHE A 255 42.22 8.14 32.08
N LEU A 256 42.98 9.24 32.16
CA LEU A 256 44.23 9.27 32.90
C LEU A 256 43.93 9.11 34.39
N SER A 257 44.53 8.07 35.00
CA SER A 257 44.49 7.82 36.45
C SER A 257 45.56 8.60 37.19
#